data_AF-A0A5N3CST5-F1
#
_entry.id   AF-A0A5N3CST5-F1
#
_cell.length_a   1.000
_cell.length_b   1.000
_cell.length_c   1.000
_cell.angle_alpha   90.00
_cell.angle_beta   90.00
_cell.angle_gamma   90.00
#
_symmetry.space_group_name_H-M   'P 1'
#
loop_
_entity.id
_entity.type
_entity.pdbx_description
1 polymer ?
#
loop_
_entity_poly.entity_id
_entity_poly.type
_entity_poly.pdbx_seq_one_letter_code
_entity_poly.pdbx_strand_id
1 'polypeptide(L)'
;MNQQTTQQDQTTRRPTERPSWRHMTKRQRKNRRRINRLAEYWPELFGAENIKPLKAGVIHDMLKDAKARELPIGHGVLRGALTSYIHTTRYLKAI
;
A
#
# COMPACT_ATOMS: atom_id res chain seq x y z
N MET A 1 -46.76 -29.59 -12.70
CA MET A 1 -46.25 -29.69 -11.33
C MET A 1 -44.73 -29.65 -11.41
N ASN A 2 -44.09 -28.48 -11.24
CA ASN A 2 -43.66 -27.90 -9.94
C ASN A 2 -42.33 -28.56 -9.51
N GLN A 3 -41.17 -27.93 -9.24
CA GLN A 3 -40.69 -26.54 -9.13
C GLN A 3 -39.14 -26.54 -9.25
N GLN A 4 -38.55 -25.38 -9.56
CA GLN A 4 -37.15 -25.00 -9.30
C GLN A 4 -36.76 -25.03 -7.82
N THR A 5 -35.48 -25.31 -7.52
CA THR A 5 -34.73 -24.60 -6.47
C THR A 5 -33.23 -24.49 -6.79
N THR A 6 -32.76 -23.25 -6.63
CA THR A 6 -31.46 -22.62 -6.87
C THR A 6 -30.45 -22.87 -5.74
N GLN A 7 -29.16 -23.07 -6.04
CA GLN A 7 -28.01 -22.75 -5.15
C GLN A 7 -26.80 -22.39 -6.04
N GLN A 8 -26.68 -21.19 -6.59
CA GLN A 8 -26.10 -19.96 -5.99
C GLN A 8 -24.77 -20.16 -5.25
N ASP A 9 -23.70 -19.84 -5.98
CA ASP A 9 -22.53 -19.04 -5.57
C ASP A 9 -21.90 -19.33 -4.19
N GLN A 10 -20.95 -20.26 -4.18
CA GLN A 10 -19.93 -20.32 -3.14
C GLN A 10 -18.59 -19.86 -3.71
N THR A 11 -18.51 -18.61 -4.16
CA THR A 11 -17.21 -17.91 -4.18
C THR A 11 -16.91 -17.34 -2.79
N THR A 12 -16.72 -18.22 -1.82
CA THR A 12 -16.19 -17.88 -0.50
C THR A 12 -14.70 -17.51 -0.65
N ARG A 13 -14.44 -16.32 -1.19
CA ARG A 13 -13.10 -15.73 -1.28
C ARG A 13 -12.66 -15.38 0.12
N ARG A 14 -11.95 -16.31 0.76
CA ARG A 14 -11.19 -16.08 1.99
C ARG A 14 -10.32 -14.83 1.80
N PRO A 15 -10.49 -13.75 2.59
CA PRO A 15 -9.73 -12.53 2.38
C PRO A 15 -8.41 -12.61 3.17
N THR A 16 -7.48 -13.48 2.81
CA THR A 16 -6.14 -13.46 3.43
C THR A 16 -5.04 -14.22 2.69
N GLU A 17 -5.09 -14.38 1.37
CA GLU A 17 -3.87 -14.72 0.63
C GLU A 17 -3.16 -13.43 0.24
N ARG A 18 -2.02 -13.15 0.87
CA ARG A 18 -1.07 -12.12 0.44
C ARG A 18 -0.94 -12.24 -1.08
N PRO A 19 -1.22 -11.17 -1.87
CA PRO A 19 -1.32 -11.26 -3.31
C PRO A 19 -0.09 -11.96 -3.87
N SER A 20 -0.29 -13.12 -4.51
CA SER A 20 0.79 -14.02 -4.89
C SER A 20 1.81 -13.24 -5.72
N TRP A 21 3.05 -13.17 -5.21
CA TRP A 21 4.13 -12.35 -5.76
C TRP A 21 4.52 -12.70 -7.20
N ARG A 22 4.01 -13.85 -7.68
CA ARG A 22 4.26 -14.44 -8.99
C ARG A 22 3.68 -13.61 -10.14
N HIS A 23 2.54 -12.95 -9.95
CA HIS A 23 1.86 -12.23 -11.05
C HIS A 23 2.16 -10.72 -11.10
N MET A 24 3.05 -10.22 -10.25
CA MET A 24 3.37 -8.79 -10.26
C MET A 24 4.34 -8.41 -11.38
N THR A 25 4.06 -7.28 -12.01
CA THR A 25 5.03 -6.63 -12.90
C THR A 25 6.27 -6.18 -12.13
N LYS A 26 7.41 -6.05 -12.82
CA LYS A 26 8.66 -5.53 -12.24
C LYS A 26 8.44 -4.17 -11.53
N ARG A 27 7.62 -3.29 -12.12
CA ARG A 27 7.28 -1.97 -11.57
C ARG A 27 6.51 -2.10 -10.26
N GLN A 28 5.46 -2.93 -10.23
CA GLN A 28 4.68 -3.14 -9.00
C GLN A 28 5.55 -3.72 -7.88
N ARG A 29 6.45 -4.67 -8.19
CA ARG A 29 7.36 -5.25 -7.19
C ARG A 29 8.34 -4.22 -6.63
N LYS A 30 8.88 -3.35 -7.49
CA LYS A 30 9.74 -2.22 -7.08
C LYS A 30 8.98 -1.24 -6.18
N ASN A 31 7.75 -0.87 -6.57
CA ASN A 31 6.92 0.05 -5.80
C ASN A 31 6.57 -0.53 -4.43
N ARG A 32 6.22 -1.82 -4.36
CA ARG A 32 5.92 -2.48 -3.08
C ARG A 32 7.13 -2.54 -2.16
N ARG A 33 8.34 -2.85 -2.67
CA ARG A 33 9.58 -2.78 -1.87
C ARG A 33 9.82 -1.38 -1.30
N ARG A 34 9.55 -0.33 -2.07
CA ARG A 34 9.67 1.06 -1.60
C ARG A 34 8.67 1.38 -0.50
N ILE A 35 7.41 0.97 -0.66
CA ILE A 35 6.35 1.20 0.33
C ILE A 35 6.64 0.42 1.62
N ASN A 36 7.04 -0.85 1.51
CA ASN A 36 7.40 -1.67 2.68
C ASN A 36 8.54 -1.02 3.48
N ARG A 37 9.56 -0.48 2.80
CA ARG A 37 10.63 0.25 3.47
C ARG A 37 10.14 1.51 4.19
N LEU A 38 9.13 2.20 3.68
CA LEU A 38 8.52 3.31 4.41
C LEU A 38 7.70 2.83 5.61
N ALA A 39 6.99 1.71 5.46
CA ALA A 39 6.20 1.11 6.55
C ALA A 39 7.07 0.60 7.71
N GLU A 40 8.33 0.24 7.47
CA GLU A 40 9.30 -0.08 8.54
C GLU A 40 9.55 1.11 9.48
N TYR A 41 9.55 2.34 8.97
CA TYR A 41 9.82 3.54 9.78
C TYR A 41 8.56 4.29 10.21
N TRP A 42 7.51 4.24 9.38
CA TRP A 42 6.23 4.90 9.60
C TRP A 42 5.05 3.94 9.39
N PRO A 43 4.90 2.92 10.25
CA PRO A 43 3.84 1.91 10.09
C PRO A 43 2.44 2.52 10.14
N GLU A 44 2.26 3.59 10.94
CA GLU A 44 0.99 4.31 11.10
C GLU A 44 0.52 5.06 9.84
N LEU A 45 1.43 5.36 8.91
CA LEU A 45 1.16 6.09 7.67
C LEU A 45 1.07 5.18 6.46
N PHE A 46 1.90 4.13 6.40
CA PHE A 46 1.99 3.22 5.24
C PHE A 46 1.40 1.83 5.53
N GLY A 47 0.54 1.74 6.54
CA GLY A 47 -0.14 0.50 6.92
C GLY A 47 -0.88 -0.16 5.76
N ALA A 48 -0.80 -1.49 5.72
CA ALA A 48 -1.43 -2.28 4.67
C ALA A 48 -2.95 -2.38 4.82
N GLU A 49 -3.50 -2.09 6.00
CA GLU A 49 -4.94 -2.19 6.29
C GLU A 49 -5.64 -0.85 6.13
N ASN A 50 -5.16 0.19 6.81
CA ASN A 50 -5.79 1.52 6.83
C ASN A 50 -4.98 2.53 6.00
N ILE A 51 -5.46 2.87 4.80
CA ILE A 51 -4.85 3.91 3.99
C ILE A 51 -5.38 5.26 4.46
N LYS A 52 -4.49 6.08 5.02
CA LYS A 52 -4.81 7.45 5.42
C LYS A 52 -4.44 8.43 4.31
N PRO A 53 -5.30 9.42 3.99
CA PRO A 53 -4.93 10.52 3.12
C PRO A 53 -3.67 11.22 3.66
N LEU A 54 -2.71 11.46 2.78
CA LEU A 54 -1.47 12.11 3.17
C LEU A 54 -1.64 13.63 3.13
N LYS A 55 -1.15 14.30 4.18
CA LYS A 55 -1.12 15.77 4.25
C LYS A 55 -0.29 16.35 3.10
N ALA A 56 -0.73 17.49 2.56
CA ALA A 56 0.09 18.26 1.62
C ALA A 56 1.43 18.62 2.27
N GLY A 57 2.54 18.36 1.58
CA GLY A 57 3.88 18.61 2.11
C GLY A 57 4.40 17.55 3.09
N VAL A 58 3.75 16.39 3.24
CA VAL A 58 4.20 15.30 4.13
C VAL A 58 5.66 14.88 3.91
N ILE A 59 6.22 15.09 2.71
CA ILE A 59 7.64 14.83 2.43
C ILE A 59 8.55 15.65 3.36
N HIS A 60 8.25 16.92 3.61
CA HIS A 60 9.07 17.78 4.46
C HIS A 60 9.04 17.30 5.92
N ASP A 61 7.85 16.96 6.41
CA ASP A 61 7.64 16.46 7.77
C ASP A 61 8.38 15.11 7.95
N MET A 62 8.27 14.21 6.96
CA MET A 62 8.97 12.92 6.96
C MET A 62 10.49 13.07 6.83
N LEU A 63 11.00 14.05 6.07
CA LEU A 63 12.44 14.32 6.01
C LEU A 63 12.98 14.84 7.33
N LYS A 64 12.24 15.73 7.98
CA LYS A 64 12.61 16.27 9.29
C LYS A 64 12.67 15.16 10.34
N ASP A 65 11.65 14.30 10.35
CA ASP A 65 11.60 13.13 11.23
C ASP A 65 12.70 12.11 10.91
N ALA A 66 12.94 11.82 9.62
CA ALA A 66 14.03 10.94 9.19
C ALA A 66 15.40 11.47 9.63
N LYS A 67 15.63 12.78 9.55
CA LYS A 67 16.85 13.42 10.03
C LYS A 67 16.96 13.36 11.55
N ALA A 68 15.86 13.56 12.28
CA ALA A 68 15.82 13.49 13.74
C ALA A 68 16.08 12.06 14.27
N ARG A 69 15.66 11.04 13.52
CA ARG A 69 15.88 9.62 13.83
C ARG A 69 17.11 9.02 13.15
N GLU A 70 17.93 9.85 12.48
CA GLU A 70 19.13 9.44 11.73
C GLU A 70 18.88 8.27 10.75
N LEU A 71 17.71 8.26 10.11
CA LEU A 71 17.34 7.17 9.20
C LEU A 71 18.18 7.22 7.91
N PRO A 72 18.59 6.06 7.37
CA PRO A 72 19.33 5.98 6.11
C PRO A 72 18.38 6.13 4.90
N ILE A 73 17.56 7.19 4.88
CA ILE A 73 16.62 7.53 3.80
C ILE A 73 16.96 8.91 3.25
N GLY A 74 17.37 8.96 2.00
CA GLY A 74 17.53 10.21 1.25
C GLY A 74 16.22 10.72 0.65
N HIS A 75 16.16 12.02 0.36
CA HIS A 75 14.99 12.69 -0.22
C HIS A 75 14.47 12.04 -1.50
N GLY A 76 15.35 11.65 -2.43
CA GLY A 76 14.93 11.00 -3.68
C GLY A 76 14.25 9.65 -3.47
N VAL A 77 14.70 8.87 -2.48
CA VAL A 77 14.10 7.59 -2.10
C VAL A 77 12.72 7.81 -1.51
N LEU A 78 12.62 8.77 -0.57
CA LEU A 78 11.36 9.13 0.08
C LEU A 78 10.33 9.65 -0.93
N ARG A 79 10.70 10.61 -1.77
CA ARG A 79 9.83 11.15 -2.82
C ARG A 79 9.38 10.04 -3.78
N GLY A 80 10.30 9.21 -4.26
CA GLY A 80 9.98 8.12 -5.18
C GLY A 80 9.07 7.05 -4.55
N ALA A 81 9.22 6.78 -3.26
CA ALA A 81 8.37 5.85 -2.52
C ALA A 81 6.97 6.44 -2.29
N LEU A 82 6.88 7.70 -1.87
CA LEU A 82 5.62 8.41 -1.67
C LEU A 82 4.82 8.55 -2.98
N THR A 83 5.48 8.94 -4.07
CA THR A 83 4.85 8.99 -5.39
C THR A 83 4.37 7.60 -5.84
N SER A 84 5.07 6.53 -5.44
CA SER A 84 4.61 5.17 -5.75
C SER A 84 3.38 4.77 -4.93
N TYR A 85 3.28 5.27 -3.68
CA TYR A 85 2.18 5.02 -2.76
C TYR A 85 0.89 5.73 -3.17
N ILE A 86 0.95 7.02 -3.51
CA ILE A 86 -0.23 7.78 -3.94
C ILE A 86 -0.83 7.28 -5.26
N HIS A 87 0.00 6.67 -6.13
CA HIS A 87 -0.45 6.11 -7.41
C HIS A 87 -0.86 4.63 -7.31
N THR A 88 -0.86 4.03 -6.12
CA THR A 88 -1.36 2.66 -5.98
C THR A 88 -2.89 2.65 -6.09
N THR A 89 -3.47 1.69 -6.80
CA THR A 89 -4.93 1.52 -6.93
C THR A 89 -5.63 1.47 -5.57
N ARG A 90 -4.96 0.92 -4.54
CA ARG A 90 -5.49 0.87 -3.18
C ARG A 90 -5.65 2.27 -2.57
N TYR A 91 -4.69 3.17 -2.82
CA TYR A 91 -4.75 4.55 -2.36
C TYR A 91 -5.85 5.33 -3.07
N LEU A 92 -5.91 5.22 -4.40
CA LEU A 92 -6.92 5.89 -5.22
C LEU A 92 -8.36 5.41 -4.94
N LYS A 93 -8.55 4.22 -4.36
CA LYS A 93 -9.86 3.71 -3.94
C LYS A 93 -10.26 4.11 -2.51
N ALA A 94 -9.30 4.57 -1.71
CA ALA A 94 -9.51 4.91 -0.30
C ALA A 94 -9.80 6.40 -0.07
N ILE A 95 -9.49 7.22 -1.08
CA ILE A 95 -9.86 8.64 -1.18
C ILE A 95 -11.06 8.79 -2.10
#